data_AF-A0A2N3GDC0-F1
#
_entry.id   AF-A0A2N3GDC0-F1
#
_cell.length_a   1.000
_cell.length_b   1.000
_cell.length_c   1.000
_cell.angle_alpha   90.00
_cell.angle_beta   90.00
_cell.angle_gamma   90.00
#
_symmetry.space_group_name_H-M   'P 1'
#
loop_
_entity.id
_entity.type
_entity.pdbx_description
1 polymer ?
#
loop_
_entity_poly.entity_id
_entity_poly.type
_entity_poly.pdbx_seq_one_letter_code
_entity_poly.pdbx_strand_id
1 'polypeptide(L)'
;MEGASMTTARPNPAQGPAALRVLSPAPQDATTLRRLRPIAVLTAATLGAIGAVHAAWAAGSTWPYDDPSTLTRSVLGVPEAGDFPPPGLTLAVTGALTVAAGAALARTSRSERVRRTARLLTLPAAGVLALRGVGGFAQSLLAPNAATPEFTHNDLRIYSPLCLALAAGLAALEKSTKETA
;
A
#
# COMPACT_ATOMS: atom_id res chain seq x y z
N MET A 1 15.98 75.49 -24.00
CA MET A 1 15.64 74.84 -22.71
C MET A 1 14.18 74.50 -22.77
N GLU A 2 13.80 73.26 -23.08
CA GLU A 2 12.47 72.75 -22.71
C GLU A 2 12.61 71.25 -22.51
N GLY A 3 12.32 70.81 -21.28
CA GLY A 3 12.68 69.50 -20.74
C GLY A 3 11.68 68.40 -21.12
N ALA A 4 12.24 67.22 -21.35
CA ALA A 4 11.53 65.97 -21.52
C ALA A 4 10.70 65.61 -20.27
N SER A 5 9.43 65.27 -20.46
CA SER A 5 8.65 64.51 -19.47
C SER A 5 8.40 63.11 -20.02
N MET A 6 9.39 62.24 -19.78
CA MET A 6 9.32 60.82 -20.05
C MET A 6 8.62 60.14 -18.87
N THR A 7 7.32 59.86 -19.01
CA THR A 7 6.51 59.16 -18.02
C THR A 7 6.95 57.70 -17.96
N THR A 8 7.69 57.33 -16.91
CA THR A 8 8.10 55.95 -16.63
C THR A 8 6.93 55.19 -15.98
N ALA A 9 6.22 54.42 -16.79
CA ALA A 9 5.22 53.47 -16.31
C ALA A 9 5.89 52.42 -15.41
N ARG A 10 5.47 52.31 -14.15
CA ARG A 10 5.94 51.25 -13.24
C ARG A 10 5.44 49.88 -13.73
N PRO A 11 6.31 48.87 -13.86
CA PRO A 11 5.88 47.53 -14.25
C PRO A 11 4.99 46.90 -13.16
N ASN A 12 3.93 46.24 -13.62
CA ASN A 12 2.95 45.54 -12.80
C ASN A 12 3.60 44.31 -12.11
N PRO A 13 3.53 44.17 -10.78
CA PRO A 13 4.11 43.04 -10.04
C PRO A 13 3.49 41.67 -10.39
N ALA A 14 2.40 41.63 -11.18
CA ALA A 14 1.77 40.40 -11.65
C ALA A 14 2.55 39.67 -12.77
N GLN A 15 3.64 40.25 -13.29
CA GLN A 15 4.43 39.70 -14.41
C GLN A 15 5.79 39.15 -13.95
N GLY A 16 5.79 38.16 -13.05
CA GLY A 16 6.97 37.33 -12.85
C GLY A 16 7.31 36.55 -14.13
N PRO A 17 8.59 36.29 -14.45
CA PRO A 17 8.98 35.66 -15.70
C PRO A 17 8.32 34.28 -15.84
N ALA A 18 7.67 34.02 -16.98
CA ALA A 18 7.03 32.75 -17.29
C ALA A 18 7.95 31.53 -17.06
N ALA A 19 9.27 31.74 -17.17
CA ALA A 19 10.30 30.76 -16.84
C ALA A 19 10.21 30.20 -15.40
N LEU A 20 9.78 31.01 -14.42
CA LEU A 20 9.61 30.56 -13.03
C LEU A 20 8.37 29.65 -12.84
N ARG A 21 7.36 29.78 -13.71
CA ARG A 21 6.22 28.85 -13.74
C ARG A 21 6.58 27.50 -14.37
N VAL A 22 7.43 27.51 -15.40
CA VAL A 22 7.84 26.30 -16.11
C VAL A 22 8.76 25.40 -15.25
N LEU A 23 9.50 25.98 -14.33
CA LEU A 23 10.40 25.25 -13.42
C LEU A 23 9.72 24.73 -12.13
N SER A 24 8.44 25.02 -11.94
CA SER A 24 7.68 24.41 -10.86
C SER A 24 7.20 23.03 -11.36
N PRO A 25 7.76 21.89 -10.89
CA PRO A 25 7.18 20.59 -11.21
C PRO A 25 5.72 20.66 -10.79
N ALA A 26 4.80 20.40 -11.72
CA ALA A 26 3.37 20.52 -11.45
C ALA A 26 3.08 19.73 -10.15
N PRO A 27 2.65 20.40 -9.07
CA PRO A 27 2.16 19.68 -7.91
C PRO A 27 1.08 18.75 -8.44
N GLN A 28 1.10 17.47 -8.03
CA GLN A 28 -0.01 16.55 -8.33
C GLN A 28 -1.34 17.30 -8.18
N ASP A 29 -2.14 17.34 -9.25
CA ASP A 29 -3.39 18.10 -9.25
C ASP A 29 -4.20 17.76 -8.00
N ALA A 30 -4.76 18.78 -7.34
CA ALA A 30 -5.52 18.60 -6.11
C ALA A 30 -6.69 17.59 -6.30
N THR A 31 -7.16 17.45 -7.53
CA THR A 31 -8.14 16.46 -7.98
C THR A 31 -7.59 15.03 -7.94
N THR A 32 -6.38 14.78 -8.46
CA THR A 32 -5.70 13.49 -8.41
C THR A 32 -5.46 13.04 -6.97
N LEU A 33 -4.96 13.95 -6.12
CA LEU A 33 -4.77 13.63 -4.70
C LEU A 33 -6.09 13.30 -3.98
N ARG A 34 -7.17 14.02 -4.29
CA ARG A 34 -8.50 13.70 -3.74
C ARG A 34 -9.00 12.32 -4.15
N ARG A 35 -8.73 11.90 -5.39
CA ARG A 35 -9.11 10.56 -5.90
C ARG A 35 -8.29 9.43 -5.27
N LEU A 36 -6.99 9.64 -5.06
CA LEU A 36 -6.09 8.60 -4.53
C LEU A 36 -6.15 8.43 -3.01
N ARG A 37 -6.49 9.49 -2.27
CA ARG A 37 -6.60 9.46 -0.81
C ARG A 37 -7.47 8.33 -0.25
N PRO A 38 -8.71 8.10 -0.70
CA PRO A 38 -9.52 7.01 -0.16
C PRO A 38 -8.86 5.65 -0.41
N ILE A 39 -8.28 5.43 -1.59
CA ILE A 39 -7.58 4.18 -1.93
C ILE A 39 -6.39 3.98 -1.00
N ALA A 40 -5.57 5.03 -0.80
CA ALA A 40 -4.42 4.99 0.08
C ALA A 40 -4.81 4.71 1.54
N VAL A 41 -5.84 5.39 2.04
CA VAL A 41 -6.34 5.22 3.41
C VAL A 41 -6.90 3.81 3.62
N LEU A 42 -7.76 3.33 2.71
CA LEU A 42 -8.34 1.99 2.83
C LEU A 42 -7.27 0.90 2.75
N THR A 43 -6.32 1.04 1.81
CA THR A 43 -5.20 0.08 1.67
C THR A 43 -4.33 0.10 2.93
N ALA A 44 -3.94 1.29 3.41
CA ALA A 44 -3.11 1.42 4.61
C ALA A 44 -3.81 0.93 5.88
N ALA A 45 -5.10 1.25 6.06
CA ALA A 45 -5.88 0.79 7.19
C ALA A 45 -6.02 -0.74 7.19
N THR A 46 -6.25 -1.33 6.02
CA THR A 46 -6.37 -2.79 5.89
C THR A 46 -5.02 -3.47 6.15
N LEU A 47 -3.92 -2.98 5.58
CA LEU A 47 -2.57 -3.48 5.86
C LEU A 47 -2.22 -3.35 7.35
N GLY A 48 -2.55 -2.21 7.96
CA GLY A 48 -2.34 -1.96 9.39
C GLY A 48 -3.16 -2.91 10.27
N ALA A 49 -4.42 -3.16 9.93
CA ALA A 49 -5.27 -4.10 10.66
C ALA A 49 -4.72 -5.53 10.57
N ILE A 50 -4.30 -5.98 9.39
CA ILE A 50 -3.66 -7.29 9.22
C ILE A 50 -2.35 -7.36 10.01
N GLY A 51 -1.55 -6.28 10.01
CA GLY A 51 -0.34 -6.17 10.81
C GLY A 51 -0.61 -6.30 12.31
N ALA A 52 -1.68 -5.67 12.81
CA ALA A 52 -2.08 -5.79 14.21
C ALA A 52 -2.48 -7.22 14.58
N VAL A 53 -3.19 -7.92 13.69
CA VAL A 53 -3.51 -9.35 13.87
C VAL A 53 -2.25 -10.20 13.94
N HIS A 54 -1.26 -9.96 13.08
CA HIS A 54 0.03 -10.66 13.15
C HIS A 54 0.80 -10.34 14.43
N ALA A 55 0.78 -9.09 14.90
CA ALA A 55 1.38 -8.73 16.17
C ALA A 55 0.72 -9.46 17.34
N ALA A 56 -0.61 -9.60 17.32
CA ALA A 56 -1.35 -10.36 18.32
C ALA A 56 -0.95 -11.85 18.29
N TRP A 57 -0.83 -12.46 17.11
CA TRP A 57 -0.35 -13.84 16.96
C TRP A 57 1.10 -14.01 17.44
N ALA A 58 1.98 -13.06 17.13
CA ALA A 58 3.35 -13.07 17.63
C ALA A 58 3.42 -12.97 19.17
N ALA A 59 2.44 -12.33 19.79
CA ALA A 59 2.27 -12.27 21.24
C ALA A 59 1.57 -13.49 21.84
N GLY A 60 1.21 -14.49 21.02
CA GLY A 60 0.57 -15.73 21.46
C GLY A 60 -0.96 -15.72 21.48
N SER A 61 -1.60 -14.69 20.92
CA SER A 61 -3.07 -14.68 20.77
C SER A 61 -3.53 -15.72 19.76
N THR A 62 -4.67 -16.37 20.03
CA THR A 62 -5.33 -17.29 19.09
C THR A 62 -6.44 -16.63 18.27
N TRP A 63 -6.73 -15.35 18.53
CA TRP A 63 -7.82 -14.63 17.89
C TRP A 63 -7.72 -14.69 16.35
N PRO A 64 -8.82 -14.91 15.61
CA PRO A 64 -10.22 -14.95 16.05
C PRO A 64 -10.71 -16.34 16.52
N TYR A 65 -9.82 -17.32 16.68
CA TYR A 65 -10.16 -18.68 17.05
C TYR A 65 -9.97 -18.96 18.54
N ASP A 66 -10.70 -19.96 19.04
CA ASP A 66 -10.69 -20.32 20.46
C ASP A 66 -9.44 -21.11 20.87
N ASP A 67 -8.80 -21.79 19.91
CA ASP A 67 -7.66 -22.66 20.19
C ASP A 67 -6.54 -22.57 19.14
N PRO A 68 -5.27 -22.86 19.52
CA PRO A 68 -4.13 -22.79 18.62
C PRO A 68 -4.18 -23.76 17.43
N SER A 69 -4.78 -24.94 17.59
CA SER A 69 -4.84 -25.94 16.51
C SER A 69 -5.76 -25.48 15.39
N THR A 70 -6.89 -24.87 15.74
CA THR A 70 -7.83 -24.31 14.77
C THR A 70 -7.24 -23.09 14.06
N LEU A 71 -6.49 -22.24 14.79
CA LEU A 71 -5.73 -21.15 14.17
C LEU A 71 -4.75 -21.69 13.13
N THR A 72 -3.92 -22.65 13.49
CA THR A 72 -2.87 -23.20 12.60
C THR A 72 -3.48 -23.87 11.37
N ARG A 73 -4.52 -24.69 11.54
CA ARG A 73 -5.26 -25.27 10.41
C ARG A 73 -5.93 -24.22 9.53
N SER A 74 -6.41 -23.12 10.08
CA SER A 74 -7.18 -22.12 9.33
C SER A 74 -6.32 -21.04 8.67
N VAL A 75 -5.12 -20.78 9.19
CA VAL A 75 -4.23 -19.68 8.76
C VAL A 75 -2.97 -20.19 8.07
N LEU A 76 -2.40 -21.30 8.55
CA LEU A 76 -1.12 -21.82 8.05
C LEU A 76 -1.30 -23.02 7.11
N GLY A 77 -2.47 -23.68 7.16
CA GLY A 77 -2.74 -24.82 6.30
C GLY A 77 -2.10 -26.13 6.77
N VAL A 78 -1.63 -26.19 8.03
CA VAL A 78 -0.94 -27.35 8.62
C VAL A 78 -1.74 -27.92 9.80
N PRO A 79 -1.69 -29.25 10.03
CA PRO A 79 -2.55 -29.92 11.01
C PRO A 79 -2.14 -29.70 12.47
N GLU A 80 -0.85 -29.53 12.76
CA GLU A 80 -0.34 -29.53 14.14
C GLU A 80 -0.08 -28.12 14.68
N ALA A 81 -0.52 -27.84 15.91
CA ALA A 81 -0.33 -26.54 16.55
C ALA A 81 1.15 -26.17 16.81
N GLY A 82 2.03 -27.17 16.91
CA GLY A 82 3.47 -27.00 17.11
C GLY A 82 4.21 -26.40 15.91
N ASP A 83 3.57 -26.35 14.74
CA ASP A 83 4.15 -25.84 13.50
C ASP A 83 3.95 -24.32 13.32
N PHE A 84 3.50 -23.61 14.37
CA PHE A 84 3.34 -22.16 14.30
C PHE A 84 4.71 -21.47 14.11
N PRO A 85 4.86 -20.53 13.17
CA PRO A 85 6.12 -19.85 12.93
C PRO A 85 6.67 -19.19 14.19
N PRO A 86 8.01 -19.18 14.38
CA PRO A 86 8.62 -18.46 15.49
C PRO A 86 8.18 -16.99 15.49
N PRO A 87 7.95 -16.37 16.66
CA PRO A 87 7.40 -15.02 16.77
C PRO A 87 8.16 -13.96 15.96
N GLY A 88 9.47 -14.12 15.79
CA GLY A 88 10.30 -13.25 14.97
C GLY A 88 9.87 -13.15 13.50
N LEU A 89 9.41 -14.25 12.89
CA LEU A 89 8.91 -14.23 11.51
C LEU A 89 7.57 -13.50 11.41
N THR A 90 6.68 -13.74 12.37
CA THR A 90 5.37 -13.05 12.44
C THR A 90 5.53 -11.56 12.70
N LEU A 91 6.52 -11.16 13.50
CA LEU A 91 6.91 -9.76 13.68
C LEU A 91 7.54 -9.15 12.42
N ALA A 92 8.32 -9.91 11.65
CA ALA A 92 8.85 -9.45 10.37
C ALA A 92 7.70 -9.13 9.39
N VAL A 93 6.67 -9.98 9.31
CA VAL A 93 5.46 -9.71 8.53
C VAL A 93 4.74 -8.45 9.04
N THR A 94 4.59 -8.31 10.35
CA THR A 94 4.01 -7.11 10.98
C THR A 94 4.76 -5.84 10.56
N GLY A 95 6.09 -5.87 10.61
CA GLY A 95 6.95 -4.76 10.19
C GLY A 95 6.78 -4.44 8.71
N ALA A 96 6.80 -5.46 7.84
CA ALA A 96 6.61 -5.29 6.40
C ALA A 96 5.25 -4.68 6.06
N LEU A 97 4.17 -5.14 6.69
CA LEU A 97 2.82 -4.61 6.51
C LEU A 97 2.72 -3.16 6.99
N THR A 98 3.34 -2.84 8.13
CA THR A 98 3.36 -1.47 8.69
C THR A 98 4.11 -0.52 7.76
N VAL A 99 5.26 -0.93 7.24
CA VAL A 99 6.04 -0.15 6.26
C VAL A 99 5.24 0.05 4.98
N ALA A 100 4.58 -0.99 4.47
CA ALA A 100 3.74 -0.90 3.28
C ALA A 100 2.54 0.04 3.48
N ALA A 101 1.90 0.00 4.66
CA ALA A 101 0.80 0.90 5.02
C ALA A 101 1.26 2.38 5.04
N GLY A 102 2.39 2.65 5.70
CA GLY A 102 3.00 3.98 5.70
C GLY A 102 3.39 4.46 4.30
N ALA A 103 3.96 3.56 3.49
CA ALA A 103 4.31 3.86 2.11
C ALA A 103 3.07 4.19 1.25
N ALA A 104 1.97 3.44 1.41
CA ALA A 104 0.71 3.71 0.71
C ALA A 104 0.18 5.13 0.99
N LEU A 105 0.18 5.56 2.26
CA LEU A 105 -0.20 6.93 2.63
C LEU A 105 0.78 7.96 2.03
N ALA A 106 2.08 7.67 2.07
CA ALA A 106 3.13 8.55 1.55
C ALA A 106 3.04 8.78 0.03
N ARG A 107 2.38 7.89 -0.73
CA ARG A 107 2.08 8.11 -2.17
C ARG A 107 1.17 9.32 -2.41
N THR A 108 0.40 9.74 -1.41
CA THR A 108 -0.47 10.94 -1.49
C THR A 108 0.21 12.23 -1.01
N SER A 109 1.50 12.17 -0.72
CA SER A 109 2.28 13.34 -0.28
C SER A 109 2.45 14.37 -1.40
N ARG A 110 2.45 15.66 -1.04
CA ARG A 110 2.79 16.76 -1.96
C ARG A 110 4.26 16.74 -2.37
N SER A 111 5.15 16.16 -1.56
CA SER A 111 6.59 16.06 -1.86
C SER A 111 6.88 14.93 -2.86
N GLU A 112 7.48 15.28 -3.99
CA GLU A 112 7.88 14.30 -5.02
C GLU A 112 8.91 13.29 -4.49
N ARG A 113 9.89 13.77 -3.71
CA ARG A 113 10.91 12.89 -3.11
C ARG A 113 10.26 11.82 -2.25
N VAL A 114 9.30 12.21 -1.39
CA VAL A 114 8.55 11.26 -0.53
C VAL A 114 7.78 10.26 -1.37
N ARG A 115 7.09 10.72 -2.42
CA ARG A 115 6.36 9.83 -3.34
C ARG A 115 7.27 8.83 -4.05
N ARG A 116 8.46 9.25 -4.48
CA ARG A 116 9.43 8.40 -5.19
C ARG A 116 10.02 7.35 -4.25
N THR A 117 10.36 7.71 -3.03
CA THR A 117 10.82 6.76 -2.01
C THR A 117 9.71 5.76 -1.64
N ALA A 118 8.48 6.25 -1.44
CA ALA A 118 7.33 5.38 -1.16
C ALA A 118 7.08 4.34 -2.27
N ARG A 119 7.29 4.74 -3.53
CA ARG A 119 7.17 3.84 -4.69
C ARG A 119 8.13 2.64 -4.63
N LEU A 120 9.33 2.82 -4.08
CA LEU A 120 10.31 1.73 -3.91
C LEU A 120 9.82 0.67 -2.92
N LEU A 121 8.84 1.00 -2.07
CA LEU A 121 8.26 0.10 -1.08
C LEU A 121 6.90 -0.46 -1.55
N THR A 122 6.05 0.37 -2.15
CA THR A 122 4.71 -0.05 -2.62
C THR A 122 4.77 -1.01 -3.80
N LEU A 123 5.71 -0.82 -4.73
CA LEU A 123 5.83 -1.68 -5.92
C LEU A 123 6.19 -3.14 -5.58
N PRO A 124 7.25 -3.44 -4.79
CA PRO A 124 7.54 -4.81 -4.40
C PRO A 124 6.44 -5.39 -3.51
N ALA A 125 5.86 -4.60 -2.60
CA ALA A 125 4.73 -5.06 -1.77
C ALA A 125 3.53 -5.48 -2.62
N ALA A 126 3.18 -4.70 -3.65
CA ALA A 126 2.14 -5.07 -4.61
C ALA A 126 2.48 -6.37 -5.35
N GLY A 127 3.74 -6.53 -5.78
CA GLY A 127 4.21 -7.75 -6.44
C GLY A 127 4.10 -9.00 -5.55
N VAL A 128 4.54 -8.90 -4.29
CA VAL A 128 4.46 -10.02 -3.32
C VAL A 128 3.00 -10.38 -3.03
N LEU A 129 2.14 -9.39 -2.81
CA LEU A 129 0.72 -9.63 -2.55
C LEU A 129 0.00 -10.22 -3.77
N ALA A 130 0.33 -9.75 -4.98
CA ALA A 130 -0.20 -10.32 -6.21
C ALA A 130 0.24 -11.78 -6.38
N LEU A 131 1.52 -12.06 -6.17
CA LEU A 131 2.07 -13.42 -6.24
C LEU A 131 1.41 -14.33 -5.20
N ARG A 132 1.23 -13.86 -3.97
CA ARG A 132 0.55 -14.63 -2.91
C ARG A 132 -0.91 -14.88 -3.23
N GLY A 133 -1.63 -13.90 -3.78
CA GLY A 133 -3.03 -14.04 -4.14
C GLY A 133 -3.25 -14.98 -5.32
N VAL A 134 -2.50 -14.81 -6.42
CA VAL A 134 -2.58 -15.71 -7.59
C VAL A 134 -2.09 -17.11 -7.24
N GLY A 135 -0.96 -17.22 -6.54
CA GLY A 135 -0.39 -18.50 -6.11
C GLY A 135 -1.30 -19.24 -5.14
N GLY A 136 -1.95 -18.52 -4.21
CA GLY A 136 -2.94 -19.11 -3.29
C GLY A 136 -4.16 -19.65 -4.03
N PHE A 137 -4.73 -18.89 -4.96
CA PHE A 137 -5.81 -19.39 -5.82
C PHE A 137 -5.38 -20.62 -6.62
N ALA A 138 -4.21 -20.57 -7.26
CA ALA A 138 -3.70 -21.69 -8.04
C ALA A 138 -3.51 -22.94 -7.18
N GLN A 139 -2.91 -22.81 -5.99
CA GLN A 139 -2.75 -23.93 -5.05
C GLN A 139 -4.12 -24.48 -4.61
N SER A 140 -5.00 -23.62 -4.11
CA SER A 140 -6.29 -24.00 -3.53
C SER A 140 -7.26 -24.61 -4.57
N LEU A 141 -7.12 -24.27 -5.85
CA LEU A 141 -7.94 -24.82 -6.94
C LEU A 141 -7.33 -26.07 -7.59
N LEU A 142 -6.00 -26.08 -7.80
CA LEU A 142 -5.34 -27.16 -8.54
C LEU A 142 -4.84 -28.29 -7.64
N ALA A 143 -4.59 -28.00 -6.37
CA ALA A 143 -4.11 -28.95 -5.38
C ALA A 143 -4.80 -28.71 -4.01
N PRO A 144 -6.13 -28.85 -3.93
CA PRO A 144 -6.89 -28.54 -2.71
C PRO A 144 -6.49 -29.38 -1.49
N ASN A 145 -5.85 -30.54 -1.71
CA ASN A 145 -5.38 -31.45 -0.66
C ASN A 145 -3.94 -31.14 -0.20
N ALA A 146 -3.28 -30.12 -0.76
CA ALA A 146 -1.93 -29.72 -0.35
C ALA A 146 -1.90 -28.97 0.99
N ALA A 147 -3.05 -28.50 1.45
CA ALA A 147 -3.25 -27.83 2.73
C ALA A 147 -4.51 -28.39 3.42
N THR A 148 -4.70 -28.02 4.68
CA THR A 148 -5.92 -28.36 5.43
C THR A 148 -7.17 -27.76 4.77
N PRO A 149 -8.33 -28.44 4.86
CA PRO A 149 -9.57 -27.96 4.24
C PRO A 149 -10.00 -26.57 4.71
N GLU A 150 -9.76 -26.23 5.98
CA GLU A 150 -10.09 -24.94 6.58
C GLU A 150 -9.28 -23.81 5.93
N PHE A 151 -7.99 -24.03 5.71
CA PHE A 151 -7.14 -23.07 5.01
C PHE A 151 -7.56 -22.91 3.55
N THR A 152 -7.76 -24.01 2.81
CA THR A 152 -8.19 -23.95 1.40
C THR A 152 -9.50 -23.16 1.25
N HIS A 153 -10.44 -23.37 2.17
CA HIS A 153 -11.70 -22.62 2.20
C HIS A 153 -11.48 -21.12 2.43
N ASN A 154 -10.69 -20.77 3.45
CA ASN A 154 -10.39 -19.39 3.80
C ASN A 154 -9.53 -18.69 2.75
N ASP A 155 -8.63 -19.40 2.10
CA ASP A 155 -7.75 -18.85 1.07
C ASP A 155 -8.54 -18.43 -0.16
N LEU A 156 -9.49 -19.27 -0.61
CA LEU A 156 -10.37 -18.95 -1.73
C LEU A 156 -11.35 -17.81 -1.44
N ARG A 157 -11.87 -17.73 -0.21
CA ARG A 157 -12.92 -16.77 0.16
C ARG A 157 -12.39 -15.45 0.69
N ILE A 158 -11.25 -15.47 1.37
CA ILE A 158 -10.76 -14.34 2.16
C ILE A 158 -9.32 -14.01 1.77
N TYR A 159 -8.37 -14.93 1.96
CA TYR A 159 -6.94 -14.56 1.90
C TYR A 159 -6.48 -14.16 0.50
N SER A 160 -6.69 -15.02 -0.50
CA SER A 160 -6.28 -14.73 -1.87
C SER A 160 -7.01 -13.52 -2.47
N PRO A 161 -8.35 -13.37 -2.33
CA PRO A 161 -9.06 -12.15 -2.72
C PRO A 161 -8.50 -10.88 -2.05
N LEU A 162 -8.24 -10.94 -0.74
CA LEU A 162 -7.73 -9.80 0.02
C LEU A 162 -6.32 -9.41 -0.45
N CYS A 163 -5.43 -10.38 -0.66
CA CYS A 163 -4.11 -10.14 -1.21
C CYS A 163 -4.17 -9.48 -2.59
N LEU A 164 -5.03 -9.96 -3.49
CA LEU A 164 -5.22 -9.33 -4.80
C LEU A 164 -5.81 -7.92 -4.71
N ALA A 165 -6.79 -7.71 -3.83
CA ALA A 165 -7.40 -6.40 -3.62
C ALA A 165 -6.38 -5.38 -3.10
N LEU A 166 -5.52 -5.78 -2.15
CA LEU A 166 -4.44 -4.94 -1.63
C LEU A 166 -3.36 -4.67 -2.69
N ALA A 167 -2.99 -5.67 -3.48
CA ALA A 167 -2.06 -5.51 -4.60
C ALA A 167 -2.62 -4.51 -5.63
N ALA A 168 -3.91 -4.62 -5.97
CA ALA A 168 -4.59 -3.69 -6.86
C ALA A 168 -4.66 -2.27 -6.28
N GLY A 169 -4.96 -2.15 -4.98
CA GLY A 169 -4.96 -0.86 -4.27
C GLY A 169 -3.60 -0.17 -4.34
N LEU A 170 -2.51 -0.90 -4.06
CA LEU A 170 -1.15 -0.39 -4.18
C LEU A 170 -0.78 -0.04 -5.64
N ALA A 171 -1.15 -0.87 -6.61
CA ALA A 171 -0.89 -0.61 -8.03
C ALA A 171 -1.64 0.62 -8.57
N ALA A 172 -2.87 0.87 -8.09
CA ALA A 172 -3.65 2.05 -8.45
C ALA A 172 -2.95 3.35 -8.01
N LEU A 173 -2.26 3.34 -6.86
CA LEU A 173 -1.45 4.47 -6.40
C LEU A 173 -0.25 4.75 -7.31
N GLU A 174 0.23 3.76 -8.07
CA GLU A 174 1.32 3.93 -9.04
C GLU A 174 0.83 4.45 -10.39
N LYS A 175 -0.27 3.89 -10.91
CA LYS A 175 -0.77 4.22 -12.25
C LYS A 175 -1.12 5.70 -12.40
N SER A 176 -1.85 6.27 -11.43
CA SER A 176 -2.21 7.70 -11.47
C SER A 176 -1.01 8.64 -11.33
N THR A 177 0.15 8.18 -10.87
CA THR A 177 1.35 9.03 -10.85
C THR A 177 1.99 9.13 -12.22
N LYS A 178 1.87 8.09 -13.07
CA LYS A 178 2.44 8.07 -14.42
C LYS A 178 1.63 8.87 -15.44
N GLU A 179 0.31 8.96 -15.28
CA GLU A 179 -0.56 9.73 -16.18
C GLU A 179 -0.39 11.26 -16.03
N THR A 180 0.30 11.71 -14.99
CA THR A 180 0.51 13.13 -14.64
C THR A 180 1.96 13.60 -14.75
N ALA A 181 2.88 12.74 -15.19
CA ALA A 181 4.32 13.02 -15.30
C ALA A 181 4.76 12.93 -16.76
#